data_AF-A0A6I9WZ24-F1
#
_entry.id   AF-A0A6I9WZ24-F1
#
_cell.length_a   1.000
_cell.length_b   1.000
_cell.length_c   1.000
_cell.angle_alpha   90.00
_cell.angle_beta   90.00
_cell.angle_gamma   90.00
#
_symmetry.space_group_name_H-M   'P 1'
#
loop_
_entity.id
_entity.type
_entity.pdbx_description
1 polymer ?
#
loop_
_entity_poly.entity_id
_entity_poly.type
_entity_poly.pdbx_seq_one_letter_code
_entity_poly.pdbx_strand_id
1 'polypeptide(L)'
;MNDLLPPGHVGHNNIDINELSHITPPGTPPPPYPAPILGQDIFSSTLNDQALMTDVIPGLPTFQQPIMSMEEDDVSDQEIGQLEDHGPFQSLSRLWGHHAHLAVFINYVLSNSDPSSLLFYLVTDLYKEGNAKEMKKWAYEIHSSFLVPGAPLRLHNVDENIANEIDDVLLKESDKEEILRKIFWKARSRAKEELNEQLMHFQQKRTAGLATIFGPTDISLDESISDKARETKIIETYLLPKMEPYL
;
A
#
# COMPACT_ATOMS: atom_id res chain seq x y z
N MET A 1 46.38 32.45 -18.49
CA MET A 1 46.49 32.59 -19.96
C MET A 1 45.73 31.43 -20.58
N ASN A 2 44.46 31.62 -20.97
CA ASN A 2 44.01 32.13 -22.29
C ASN A 2 43.97 30.96 -23.29
N ASP A 3 42.94 30.66 -24.10
CA ASP A 3 41.73 31.35 -24.58
C ASP A 3 40.81 30.24 -25.20
N LEU A 4 39.48 30.21 -24.97
CA LEU A 4 38.38 30.78 -25.76
C LEU A 4 38.26 30.30 -27.25
N LEU A 5 37.23 29.47 -27.49
CA LEU A 5 36.21 29.36 -28.58
C LEU A 5 36.50 29.81 -30.07
N PRO A 6 35.66 29.36 -31.04
CA PRO A 6 36.02 29.04 -32.43
C PRO A 6 35.62 30.13 -33.44
N PRO A 7 35.85 29.91 -34.75
CA PRO A 7 34.76 30.21 -35.70
C PRO A 7 34.73 29.31 -36.96
N GLY A 8 33.59 29.31 -37.67
CA GLY A 8 33.55 28.82 -39.05
C GLY A 8 32.14 28.61 -39.64
N HIS A 9 31.39 29.69 -39.84
CA HIS A 9 30.12 29.70 -40.60
C HIS A 9 30.37 30.37 -41.97
N VAL A 10 30.26 29.63 -43.07
CA VAL A 10 29.96 30.06 -44.47
C VAL A 10 29.55 28.75 -45.18
N GLY A 11 28.53 28.58 -46.02
CA GLY A 11 27.58 29.44 -46.70
C GLY A 11 26.97 28.58 -47.84
N HIS A 12 25.68 28.76 -48.09
CA HIS A 12 24.77 28.13 -49.05
C HIS A 12 25.32 27.53 -50.35
N ASN A 13 24.70 26.41 -50.78
CA ASN A 13 24.13 26.12 -52.14
C ASN A 13 23.32 24.80 -52.01
N ASN A 14 22.00 24.82 -51.86
CA ASN A 14 20.93 24.75 -52.88
C ASN A 14 20.89 23.40 -53.65
N ILE A 15 19.66 22.91 -53.93
CA ILE A 15 19.27 21.69 -54.67
C ILE A 15 19.16 20.43 -53.75
N ASP A 16 18.09 19.62 -53.70
CA ASP A 16 16.84 19.53 -54.44
C ASP A 16 15.75 18.96 -53.51
N ILE A 17 14.51 19.36 -53.76
CA ILE A 17 13.31 18.88 -53.08
C ILE A 17 12.84 17.63 -53.84
N ASN A 18 12.83 16.46 -53.19
CA ASN A 18 12.02 15.34 -53.62
C ASN A 18 11.49 14.55 -52.42
N GLU A 19 10.26 14.92 -52.06
CA GLU A 19 9.16 14.07 -51.59
C GLU A 19 9.49 12.69 -51.00
N LEU A 20 9.53 12.63 -49.67
CA LEU A 20 9.05 11.46 -48.93
C LEU A 20 7.64 11.76 -48.42
N SER A 21 6.65 11.10 -49.03
CA SER A 21 5.23 11.18 -48.72
C SER A 21 4.92 10.51 -47.37
N HIS A 22 5.07 11.26 -46.27
CA HIS A 22 4.42 10.97 -45.00
C HIS A 22 2.98 11.49 -45.04
N ILE A 23 2.05 10.65 -45.46
CA ILE A 23 0.62 10.95 -45.47
C ILE A 23 0.07 10.65 -44.07
N THR A 24 -0.07 11.68 -43.24
CA THR A 24 -0.96 11.63 -42.07
C THR A 24 -2.41 11.79 -42.56
N PRO A 25 -3.37 11.00 -42.02
CA PRO A 25 -4.76 11.11 -42.45
C PRO A 25 -5.35 12.48 -42.06
N PRO A 26 -6.30 13.03 -42.86
CA PRO A 26 -6.89 14.34 -42.61
C PRO A 26 -7.62 14.35 -41.26
N GLY A 27 -7.22 15.25 -40.36
CA GLY A 27 -7.99 15.54 -39.16
C GLY A 27 -9.37 16.10 -39.53
N THR A 28 -10.42 15.51 -38.99
CA THR A 28 -11.77 16.07 -39.06
C THR A 28 -11.79 17.43 -38.34
N PRO A 29 -12.37 18.49 -38.93
CA PRO A 29 -12.46 19.78 -38.25
C PRO A 29 -13.32 19.65 -36.98
N PRO A 30 -13.02 20.42 -35.92
CA PRO A 30 -13.84 20.41 -34.71
C PRO A 30 -15.27 20.91 -35.02
N PRO A 31 -16.30 20.38 -34.33
CA PRO A 31 -17.67 20.85 -34.51
C PRO A 31 -17.82 22.31 -34.08
N PRO A 32 -18.79 23.05 -34.64
CA PRO A 32 -18.99 24.46 -34.29
C PRO A 32 -19.45 24.56 -32.83
N TYR A 33 -18.71 25.31 -32.02
CA TYR A 33 -19.15 25.67 -30.68
C TYR A 33 -20.37 26.61 -30.77
N PRO A 34 -21.45 26.36 -30.02
CA PRO A 34 -22.53 27.33 -29.91
C PRO A 34 -22.01 28.59 -29.21
N ALA A 35 -22.22 29.75 -29.82
CA ALA A 35 -21.84 31.04 -29.26
C ALA A 35 -22.68 31.33 -28.00
N PRO A 36 -22.14 32.00 -26.97
CA PRO A 36 -22.91 32.40 -25.81
C PRO A 36 -23.85 33.54 -26.21
N ILE A 37 -25.15 33.34 -26.01
CA ILE A 37 -26.16 34.38 -26.19
C ILE A 37 -26.07 35.29 -24.97
N LEU A 38 -25.67 36.54 -25.19
CA LEU A 38 -25.58 37.57 -24.17
C LEU A 38 -26.99 38.11 -23.86
N GLY A 39 -27.42 37.90 -22.61
CA GLY A 39 -28.45 38.73 -21.96
C GLY A 39 -29.81 38.07 -21.78
N GLN A 40 -30.10 37.61 -20.55
CA GLN A 40 -31.39 37.83 -19.89
C GLN A 40 -31.25 37.50 -18.39
N ASP A 41 -31.06 38.52 -17.56
CA ASP A 41 -31.29 38.44 -16.12
C ASP A 41 -32.79 38.33 -15.85
N ILE A 42 -33.28 37.27 -15.19
CA ILE A 42 -34.49 37.33 -14.36
C ILE A 42 -34.36 36.36 -13.17
N PHE A 43 -34.45 36.93 -11.97
CA PHE A 43 -34.58 36.24 -10.68
C PHE A 43 -35.96 35.59 -10.50
N SER A 44 -35.99 34.56 -9.63
CA SER A 44 -37.03 34.24 -8.63
C SER A 44 -37.90 32.98 -8.80
N SER A 45 -37.85 32.19 -7.72
CA SER A 45 -38.95 31.58 -6.93
C SER A 45 -39.74 30.35 -7.43
N THR A 46 -39.51 29.25 -6.69
CA THR A 46 -40.47 28.35 -5.99
C THR A 46 -41.54 27.54 -6.73
N LEU A 47 -41.59 26.26 -6.30
CA LEU A 47 -42.74 25.39 -6.01
C LEU A 47 -43.30 24.45 -7.09
N ASN A 48 -43.39 23.17 -6.69
CA ASN A 48 -44.24 22.07 -7.16
C ASN A 48 -45.48 22.46 -8.00
N ASP A 49 -45.78 21.69 -9.07
CA ASP A 49 -46.80 20.62 -9.02
C ASP A 49 -46.82 19.78 -10.31
N GLN A 50 -47.37 18.57 -10.20
CA GLN A 50 -47.52 17.56 -11.25
C GLN A 50 -48.54 17.95 -12.34
N ALA A 51 -48.24 17.70 -13.62
CA ALA A 51 -49.25 17.35 -14.63
C ALA A 51 -48.59 16.78 -15.92
N LEU A 52 -49.08 15.62 -16.33
CA LEU A 52 -48.82 14.97 -17.61
C LEU A 52 -49.31 15.85 -18.77
N MET A 53 -48.41 16.25 -19.69
CA MET A 53 -48.77 16.49 -21.09
C MET A 53 -47.67 15.94 -22.00
N THR A 54 -48.06 14.91 -22.75
CA THR A 54 -47.42 14.43 -23.96
C THR A 54 -47.28 15.58 -24.96
N ASP A 55 -46.05 15.97 -25.28
CA ASP A 55 -45.73 16.63 -26.54
C ASP A 55 -44.48 15.99 -27.13
N VAL A 56 -44.72 15.14 -28.12
CA VAL A 56 -43.72 14.50 -28.96
C VAL A 56 -43.30 15.54 -30.00
N ILE A 57 -42.11 16.11 -29.82
CA ILE A 57 -41.45 16.91 -30.87
C ILE A 57 -40.85 15.92 -31.90
N PRO A 58 -41.23 15.98 -33.19
CA PRO A 58 -40.63 15.12 -34.21
C PRO A 58 -39.23 15.65 -34.57
N GLY A 59 -38.18 14.87 -34.27
CA GLY A 59 -36.86 15.12 -34.88
C GLY A 59 -35.62 15.06 -33.99
N LEU A 60 -35.69 14.52 -32.76
CA LEU A 60 -34.48 14.28 -31.96
C LEU A 60 -34.17 12.78 -31.93
N PRO A 61 -32.93 12.34 -32.21
CA PRO A 61 -32.58 10.93 -32.09
C PRO A 61 -32.73 10.51 -30.63
N THR A 62 -33.53 9.46 -30.49
CA THR A 62 -33.58 8.47 -29.42
C THR A 62 -32.33 8.40 -28.57
N PHE A 63 -32.54 8.37 -27.24
CA PHE A 63 -31.71 7.70 -26.24
C PHE A 63 -30.22 7.60 -26.58
N GLN A 64 -29.38 8.36 -25.87
CA GLN A 64 -28.00 7.93 -25.66
C GLN A 64 -28.06 6.49 -25.14
N GLN A 65 -27.80 5.53 -26.02
CA GLN A 65 -27.52 4.19 -25.57
C GLN A 65 -26.30 4.32 -24.66
N PRO A 66 -26.34 3.77 -23.45
CA PRO A 66 -25.12 3.54 -22.69
C PRO A 66 -24.15 2.83 -23.64
N ILE A 67 -22.98 3.41 -23.85
CA ILE A 67 -21.92 2.79 -24.64
C ILE A 67 -21.56 1.52 -23.87
N MET A 68 -22.11 0.37 -24.28
CA MET A 68 -21.74 -0.94 -23.75
C MET A 68 -20.26 -1.15 -24.10
N SER A 69 -19.38 -1.00 -23.11
CA SER A 69 -18.00 -1.47 -23.26
C SER A 69 -18.07 -2.99 -23.38
N MET A 70 -17.57 -3.54 -24.48
CA MET A 70 -17.55 -4.99 -24.78
C MET A 70 -16.61 -5.79 -23.84
N GLU A 71 -16.21 -5.22 -22.72
CA GLU A 71 -15.25 -5.78 -21.75
C GLU A 71 -15.80 -5.87 -20.31
N GLU A 72 -17.09 -5.57 -20.08
CA GLU A 72 -17.67 -5.55 -18.72
C GLU A 72 -18.25 -6.92 -18.25
N ASP A 73 -18.33 -7.92 -19.13
CA ASP A 73 -19.16 -9.12 -18.88
C ASP A 73 -18.44 -10.30 -18.19
N ASP A 74 -17.32 -10.10 -17.50
CA ASP A 74 -16.63 -11.20 -16.78
C ASP A 74 -16.09 -10.84 -15.39
N VAL A 75 -16.41 -9.66 -14.84
CA VAL A 75 -16.18 -9.36 -13.42
C VAL A 75 -17.52 -9.22 -12.72
N SER A 76 -17.93 -10.25 -11.99
CA SER A 76 -19.14 -10.17 -11.19
C SER A 76 -18.99 -9.03 -10.16
N ASP A 77 -19.98 -8.15 -10.05
CA ASP A 77 -20.08 -7.15 -8.96
C ASP A 77 -19.85 -7.76 -7.55
N GLN A 78 -20.11 -9.07 -7.43
CA GLN A 78 -19.85 -9.87 -6.24
C GLN A 78 -18.35 -9.95 -5.87
N GLU A 79 -17.45 -10.00 -6.85
CA GLU A 79 -16.00 -10.05 -6.65
C GLU A 79 -15.46 -8.69 -6.20
N ILE A 80 -16.02 -7.59 -6.74
CA ILE A 80 -15.64 -6.22 -6.39
C ILE A 80 -16.05 -5.88 -4.94
N GLY A 81 -17.24 -6.32 -4.50
CA GLY A 81 -17.70 -6.12 -3.12
C GLY A 81 -16.95 -6.94 -2.06
N GLN A 82 -16.36 -8.08 -2.45
CA GLN A 82 -15.51 -8.88 -1.55
C GLN A 82 -14.11 -8.28 -1.37
N LEU A 83 -13.62 -7.49 -2.32
CA LEU A 83 -12.30 -6.84 -2.24
C LEU A 83 -12.25 -5.71 -1.20
N GLU A 84 -13.39 -5.08 -0.87
CA GLU A 84 -13.46 -4.03 0.17
C GLU A 84 -13.45 -4.62 1.59
N ASP A 85 -13.94 -5.85 1.80
CA ASP A 85 -13.83 -6.53 3.10
C ASP A 85 -12.48 -7.24 3.21
N HIS A 86 -11.50 -6.54 3.76
CA HIS A 86 -10.17 -7.10 4.00
C HIS A 86 -10.13 -8.20 5.09
N GLY A 87 -11.25 -8.58 5.70
CA GLY A 87 -11.34 -9.69 6.65
C GLY A 87 -10.35 -9.53 7.83
N PRO A 88 -9.59 -10.57 8.20
CA PRO A 88 -8.57 -10.49 9.26
C PRO A 88 -7.49 -9.42 9.04
N PHE A 89 -7.27 -8.98 7.80
CA PHE A 89 -6.29 -7.93 7.51
C PHE A 89 -6.78 -6.52 7.86
N GLN A 90 -8.04 -6.31 8.23
CA GLN A 90 -8.55 -4.97 8.61
C GLN A 90 -7.80 -4.35 9.81
N SER A 91 -7.24 -5.17 10.71
CA SER A 91 -6.49 -4.68 11.85
C SER A 91 -5.45 -5.68 12.31
N LEU A 92 -4.29 -5.19 12.80
CA LEU A 92 -3.28 -6.06 13.39
C LEU A 92 -3.83 -6.92 14.52
N SER A 93 -4.72 -6.38 15.37
CA SER A 93 -5.32 -7.13 16.48
C SER A 93 -6.09 -8.36 16.03
N ARG A 94 -6.81 -8.29 14.91
CA ARG A 94 -7.49 -9.45 14.32
C ARG A 94 -6.47 -10.38 13.68
N LEU A 95 -5.54 -9.83 12.92
CA LEU A 95 -4.51 -10.58 12.20
C LEU A 95 -3.71 -11.53 13.11
N TRP A 96 -3.36 -11.09 14.32
CA TRP A 96 -2.66 -11.92 15.31
C TRP A 96 -3.42 -13.20 15.72
N GLY A 97 -4.75 -13.22 15.59
CA GLY A 97 -5.59 -14.39 15.88
C GLY A 97 -5.76 -15.37 14.71
N HIS A 98 -5.22 -15.06 13.53
CA HIS A 98 -5.37 -15.86 12.31
C HIS A 98 -4.00 -16.16 11.70
N HIS A 99 -3.39 -17.30 12.05
CA HIS A 99 -1.98 -17.54 11.71
C HIS A 99 -1.73 -17.69 10.21
N ALA A 100 -2.68 -18.26 9.45
CA ALA A 100 -2.56 -18.32 7.99
C ALA A 100 -2.47 -16.93 7.35
N HIS A 101 -3.34 -16.01 7.78
CA HIS A 101 -3.37 -14.63 7.30
C HIS A 101 -2.11 -13.87 7.75
N LEU A 102 -1.73 -14.06 9.01
CA LEU A 102 -0.50 -13.50 9.55
C LEU A 102 0.72 -13.97 8.75
N ALA A 103 0.81 -15.25 8.38
CA ALA A 103 1.93 -15.77 7.60
C ALA A 103 2.04 -15.13 6.21
N VAL A 104 0.90 -14.90 5.55
CA VAL A 104 0.84 -14.16 4.28
C VAL A 104 1.34 -12.72 4.47
N PHE A 105 0.89 -12.04 5.54
CA PHE A 105 1.36 -10.68 5.84
C PHE A 105 2.86 -10.64 6.18
N ILE A 106 3.37 -11.58 6.96
CA ILE A 106 4.81 -11.69 7.27
C ILE A 106 5.60 -11.94 5.99
N ASN A 107 5.14 -12.83 5.10
CA ASN A 107 5.78 -13.05 3.80
C ASN A 107 5.81 -11.76 2.96
N TYR A 108 4.73 -10.99 2.98
CA TYR A 108 4.68 -9.67 2.34
C TYR A 108 5.73 -8.72 2.92
N VAL A 109 5.78 -8.57 4.25
CA VAL A 109 6.72 -7.68 4.95
C VAL A 109 8.17 -8.08 4.62
N LEU A 110 8.50 -9.35 4.71
CA LEU A 110 9.84 -9.87 4.40
C LEU A 110 10.23 -9.67 2.92
N SER A 111 9.26 -9.62 2.00
CA SER A 111 9.53 -9.52 0.57
C SER A 111 9.47 -8.10 0.00
N ASN A 112 8.78 -7.15 0.65
CA ASN A 112 8.52 -5.81 0.08
C ASN A 112 8.80 -4.65 1.03
N SER A 113 8.98 -4.90 2.32
CA SER A 113 9.08 -3.87 3.34
C SER A 113 10.30 -4.10 4.23
N ASP A 114 10.56 -3.17 5.16
CA ASP A 114 11.53 -3.38 6.22
C ASP A 114 10.95 -4.31 7.30
N PRO A 115 11.55 -5.50 7.55
CA PRO A 115 11.08 -6.42 8.58
C PRO A 115 11.48 -6.00 9.99
N SER A 116 12.29 -4.95 10.18
CA SER A 116 12.83 -4.56 11.48
C SER A 116 11.72 -4.31 12.52
N SER A 117 10.68 -3.55 12.16
CA SER A 117 9.54 -3.28 13.05
C SER A 117 8.74 -4.54 13.42
N LEU A 118 8.57 -5.47 12.48
CA LEU A 118 7.93 -6.76 12.73
C LEU A 118 8.75 -7.61 13.70
N LEU A 119 10.02 -7.80 13.40
CA LEU A 119 10.93 -8.62 14.20
C LEU A 119 11.08 -8.05 15.61
N PHE A 120 11.21 -6.72 15.73
CA PHE A 120 11.23 -6.05 17.02
C PHE A 120 9.94 -6.28 17.82
N TYR A 121 8.78 -6.17 17.18
CA TYR A 121 7.50 -6.39 17.84
C TYR A 121 7.37 -7.84 18.35
N LEU A 122 7.83 -8.83 17.58
CA LEU A 122 7.81 -10.24 17.97
C LEU A 122 8.80 -10.55 19.11
N VAL A 123 10.07 -10.15 18.96
CA VAL A 123 11.11 -10.46 19.95
C VAL A 123 10.84 -9.77 21.30
N THR A 124 10.31 -8.54 21.28
CA THR A 124 9.91 -7.83 22.50
C THR A 124 8.63 -8.39 23.15
N ASP A 125 7.94 -9.31 22.50
CA ASP A 125 6.87 -10.09 23.13
C ASP A 125 7.44 -11.33 23.80
N LEU A 126 8.21 -12.11 23.04
CA LEU A 126 8.76 -13.40 23.48
C LEU A 126 9.73 -13.27 24.65
N TYR A 127 10.60 -12.26 24.69
CA TYR A 127 11.58 -12.15 25.78
C TYR A 127 10.91 -11.97 27.16
N LYS A 128 9.66 -11.50 27.22
CA LYS A 128 8.89 -11.33 28.46
C LYS A 128 8.47 -12.67 29.09
N GLU A 129 8.61 -13.77 28.38
CA GLU A 129 8.34 -15.11 28.91
C GLU A 129 9.52 -15.65 29.74
N GLY A 130 10.72 -15.08 29.57
CA GLY A 130 11.92 -15.46 30.32
C GLY A 130 11.94 -14.98 31.76
N ASN A 131 12.97 -15.40 32.51
CA ASN A 131 13.25 -14.88 33.86
C ASN A 131 14.02 -13.53 33.80
N ALA A 132 14.14 -12.82 34.93
CA ALA A 132 14.81 -11.52 35.00
C ALA A 132 16.24 -11.51 34.40
N LYS A 133 17.02 -12.59 34.59
CA LYS A 133 18.39 -12.70 34.07
C LYS A 133 18.39 -12.85 32.55
N GLU A 134 17.49 -13.65 32.01
CA GLU A 134 17.30 -13.82 30.56
C GLU A 134 16.77 -12.53 29.94
N MET A 135 15.78 -11.89 30.56
CA MET A 135 15.23 -10.62 30.09
C MET A 135 16.30 -9.55 30.00
N LYS A 136 17.16 -9.45 31.01
CA LYS A 136 18.29 -8.51 31.02
C LYS A 136 19.20 -8.75 29.81
N LYS A 137 19.63 -10.00 29.61
CA LYS A 137 20.47 -10.37 28.46
C LYS A 137 19.78 -10.01 27.14
N TRP A 138 18.55 -10.46 26.95
CA TRP A 138 17.77 -10.19 25.74
C TRP A 138 17.53 -8.70 25.52
N ALA A 139 17.33 -7.91 26.57
CA ALA A 139 17.10 -6.48 26.43
C ALA A 139 18.35 -5.76 25.88
N TYR A 140 19.57 -6.18 26.26
CA TYR A 140 20.80 -5.66 25.65
C TYR A 140 20.96 -6.11 24.19
N GLU A 141 20.64 -7.36 23.86
CA GLU A 141 20.68 -7.86 22.47
C GLU A 141 19.66 -7.11 21.59
N ILE A 142 18.44 -6.90 22.09
CA ILE A 142 17.38 -6.16 21.40
C ILE A 142 17.80 -4.69 21.22
N HIS A 143 18.34 -4.06 22.26
CA HIS A 143 18.78 -2.67 22.17
C HIS A 143 19.90 -2.49 21.14
N SER A 144 20.93 -3.34 21.19
CA SER A 144 22.05 -3.30 20.23
C SER A 144 21.67 -3.66 18.80
N SER A 145 20.68 -4.55 18.61
CA SER A 145 20.26 -5.01 17.27
C SER A 145 19.27 -4.07 16.57
N PHE A 146 18.47 -3.30 17.32
CA PHE A 146 17.36 -2.51 16.78
C PHE A 146 17.41 -1.01 17.07
N LEU A 147 18.06 -0.58 18.16
CA LEU A 147 17.91 0.79 18.66
C LEU A 147 19.20 1.62 18.55
N VAL A 148 20.36 0.97 18.53
CA VAL A 148 21.66 1.66 18.42
C VAL A 148 21.87 2.21 17.00
N PRO A 149 22.48 3.41 16.84
CA PRO A 149 22.88 3.90 15.52
C PRO A 149 23.80 2.91 14.79
N GLY A 150 23.44 2.56 13.55
CA GLY A 150 24.18 1.57 12.75
C GLY A 150 23.85 0.11 13.07
N ALA A 151 22.83 -0.14 13.90
CA ALA A 151 22.35 -1.49 14.17
C ALA A 151 21.83 -2.16 12.87
N PRO A 152 21.99 -3.50 12.74
CA PRO A 152 21.63 -4.21 11.52
C PRO A 152 20.13 -4.17 11.21
N LEU A 153 19.26 -4.10 12.23
CA LEU A 153 17.81 -4.05 12.11
C LEU A 153 17.27 -2.74 12.73
N ARG A 154 17.95 -1.63 12.45
CA ARG A 154 17.64 -0.35 13.08
C ARG A 154 16.20 0.09 12.80
N LEU A 155 15.45 0.41 13.85
CA LEU A 155 14.11 1.01 13.73
C LEU A 155 14.21 2.48 13.34
N HIS A 156 13.73 2.82 12.15
CA HIS A 156 13.79 4.19 11.63
C HIS A 156 12.79 5.15 12.30
N ASN A 157 11.69 4.61 12.84
CA ASN A 157 10.62 5.35 13.51
C ASN A 157 10.82 5.55 15.02
N VAL A 158 11.92 5.01 15.59
CA VAL A 158 12.28 5.18 17.00
C VAL A 158 13.34 6.27 17.13
N ASP A 159 12.96 7.36 17.80
CA ASP A 159 13.85 8.48 18.04
C ASP A 159 14.98 8.14 19.02
N GLU A 160 16.11 8.82 18.90
CA GLU A 160 17.27 8.63 19.80
C GLU A 160 16.92 8.87 21.27
N ASN A 161 15.97 9.76 21.56
CA ASN A 161 15.47 9.97 22.92
C ASN A 161 14.89 8.69 23.56
N ILE A 162 14.13 7.90 22.78
CA ILE A 162 13.54 6.64 23.27
C ILE A 162 14.65 5.60 23.47
N ALA A 163 15.60 5.52 22.54
CA ALA A 163 16.74 4.60 22.63
C ALA A 163 17.64 4.91 23.84
N ASN A 164 17.88 6.20 24.11
CA ASN A 164 18.67 6.66 25.26
C ASN A 164 17.95 6.40 26.59
N GLU A 165 16.63 6.59 26.66
CA GLU A 165 15.84 6.26 27.85
C GLU A 165 15.92 4.76 28.17
N ILE A 166 15.86 3.92 27.14
CA ILE A 166 16.02 2.47 27.27
C ILE A 166 17.44 2.13 27.79
N ASP A 167 18.48 2.74 27.22
CA ASP A 167 19.87 2.55 27.68
C ASP A 167 20.05 2.95 29.15
N ASP A 168 19.50 4.09 29.55
CA ASP A 168 19.52 4.58 30.94
C ASP A 168 18.86 3.59 31.91
N VAL A 169 17.71 3.03 31.53
CA VAL A 169 17.00 2.02 32.31
C VAL A 169 17.80 0.72 32.38
N LEU A 170 18.44 0.29 31.30
CA LEU A 170 19.31 -0.88 31.30
C LEU A 170 20.53 -0.68 32.21
N LEU A 171 21.10 0.52 32.27
CA LEU A 171 22.24 0.83 33.12
C LEU A 171 21.88 0.91 34.61
N LYS A 172 20.71 1.45 34.95
CA LYS A 172 20.34 1.80 36.34
C LYS A 172 19.40 0.79 37.01
N GLU A 173 18.55 0.13 36.23
CA GLU A 173 17.39 -0.63 36.74
C GLU A 173 17.24 -2.02 36.12
N SER A 174 18.29 -2.55 35.49
CA SER A 174 18.25 -3.86 34.81
C SER A 174 18.07 -5.08 35.72
N ASP A 175 18.10 -4.91 37.04
CA ASP A 175 17.83 -5.99 38.00
C ASP A 175 16.34 -6.07 38.40
N LYS A 176 15.52 -5.11 37.95
CA LYS A 176 14.07 -5.04 38.24
C LYS A 176 13.27 -5.64 37.08
N GLU A 177 12.70 -6.82 37.30
CA GLU A 177 11.93 -7.53 36.27
C GLU A 177 10.71 -6.72 35.79
N GLU A 178 10.00 -6.06 36.70
CA GLU A 178 8.82 -5.25 36.38
C GLU A 178 9.14 -4.06 35.48
N ILE A 179 10.37 -3.52 35.58
CA ILE A 179 10.87 -2.45 34.74
C ILE A 179 11.26 -3.00 33.37
N LEU A 180 12.02 -4.10 33.34
CA LEU A 180 12.40 -4.77 32.09
C LEU A 180 11.16 -5.11 31.27
N ARG A 181 10.11 -5.68 31.87
CA ARG A 181 8.84 -6.02 31.16
C ARG A 181 8.22 -4.83 30.41
N LYS A 182 8.48 -3.59 30.85
CA LYS A 182 7.92 -2.37 30.26
C LYS A 182 8.94 -1.54 29.47
N ILE A 183 10.23 -1.85 29.51
CA ILE A 183 11.30 -0.99 28.98
C ILE A 183 11.09 -0.59 27.52
N PHE A 184 10.64 -1.53 26.68
CA PHE A 184 10.44 -1.30 25.25
C PHE A 184 9.07 -0.72 24.88
N TRP A 185 8.20 -0.36 25.84
CA TRP A 185 6.81 -0.01 25.51
C TRP A 185 6.68 1.15 24.52
N LYS A 186 7.50 2.20 24.66
CA LYS A 186 7.53 3.37 23.75
C LYS A 186 7.98 2.96 22.35
N ALA A 187 9.11 2.27 22.26
CA ALA A 187 9.65 1.79 20.98
C ALA A 187 8.67 0.82 20.29
N ARG A 188 8.01 -0.05 21.08
CA ARG A 188 7.01 -1.00 20.58
C ARG A 188 5.77 -0.30 20.02
N SER A 189 5.35 0.82 20.61
CA SER A 189 4.25 1.63 20.05
C SER A 189 4.62 2.16 18.66
N ARG A 190 5.85 2.65 18.48
CA ARG A 190 6.34 3.11 17.16
C ARG A 190 6.38 1.97 16.15
N ALA A 191 6.98 0.83 16.52
CA ALA A 191 7.01 -0.35 15.66
C ALA A 191 5.59 -0.80 15.27
N LYS A 192 4.62 -0.71 16.20
CA LYS A 192 3.21 -1.01 15.90
C LYS A 192 2.59 -0.01 14.93
N GLU A 193 2.90 1.28 15.03
CA GLU A 193 2.43 2.31 14.07
C GLU A 193 2.90 1.95 12.65
N GLU A 194 4.19 1.66 12.48
CA GLU A 194 4.75 1.25 11.19
C GLU A 194 4.15 -0.07 10.68
N LEU A 195 3.91 -1.05 11.56
CA LEU A 195 3.23 -2.28 11.16
C LEU A 195 1.80 -2.03 10.65
N ASN A 196 1.08 -1.04 11.19
CA ASN A 196 -0.23 -0.67 10.67
C ASN A 196 -0.11 0.00 9.29
N GLU A 197 0.91 0.83 9.07
CA GLU A 197 1.19 1.40 7.74
C GLU A 197 1.53 0.32 6.72
N GLN A 198 2.39 -0.64 7.08
CA GLN A 198 2.70 -1.79 6.24
C GLN A 198 1.44 -2.62 5.95
N LEU A 199 0.53 -2.79 6.92
CA LEU A 199 -0.75 -3.47 6.74
C LEU A 199 -1.68 -2.70 5.80
N MET A 200 -1.76 -1.37 5.90
CA MET A 200 -2.53 -0.54 4.96
C MET A 200 -1.99 -0.66 3.53
N HIS A 201 -0.66 -0.62 3.34
CA HIS A 201 -0.07 -0.83 2.02
C HIS A 201 -0.34 -2.24 1.48
N PHE A 202 -0.33 -3.24 2.36
CA PHE A 202 -0.69 -4.60 1.98
C PHE A 202 -2.15 -4.69 1.51
N GLN A 203 -3.09 -4.09 2.24
CA GLN A 203 -4.51 -4.00 1.85
C GLN A 203 -4.67 -3.34 0.47
N GLN A 204 -3.99 -2.22 0.21
CA GLN A 204 -4.00 -1.57 -1.10
C GLN A 204 -3.49 -2.47 -2.23
N LYS A 205 -2.41 -3.22 -1.97
CA LYS A 205 -1.90 -4.22 -2.92
C LYS A 205 -2.92 -5.34 -3.16
N ARG A 206 -3.68 -5.74 -2.15
CA ARG A 206 -4.77 -6.71 -2.31
C ARG A 206 -5.90 -6.16 -3.18
N THR A 207 -6.37 -4.94 -2.93
CA THR A 207 -7.40 -4.27 -3.76
C THR A 207 -6.93 -4.12 -5.21
N ALA A 208 -5.63 -3.90 -5.43
CA ALA A 208 -5.03 -3.83 -6.77
C ALA A 208 -4.87 -5.20 -7.46
N GLY A 209 -5.34 -6.30 -6.86
CA GLY A 209 -5.22 -7.66 -7.41
C GLY A 209 -3.83 -8.29 -7.25
N LEU A 210 -2.94 -7.69 -6.46
CA LEU A 210 -1.57 -8.17 -6.19
C LEU A 210 -1.48 -8.94 -4.87
N ALA A 211 -2.58 -9.52 -4.39
CA ALA A 211 -2.60 -10.33 -3.17
C ALA A 211 -1.88 -11.68 -3.36
N THR A 212 -2.12 -12.34 -4.48
CA THR A 212 -1.77 -13.74 -4.75
C THR A 212 -0.27 -13.98 -4.94
N ILE A 213 0.51 -12.91 -5.12
CA ILE A 213 1.98 -13.01 -5.14
C ILE A 213 2.57 -13.23 -3.74
N PHE A 214 1.80 -12.94 -2.69
CA PHE A 214 2.24 -13.08 -1.29
C PHE A 214 1.54 -14.22 -0.55
N GLY A 215 0.51 -14.82 -1.14
CA GLY A 215 -0.31 -15.81 -0.48
C GLY A 215 -1.27 -16.52 -1.45
N PRO A 216 -2.11 -17.43 -0.93
CA PRO A 216 -3.17 -18.04 -1.71
C PRO A 216 -4.30 -17.03 -1.99
N THR A 217 -5.32 -17.44 -2.74
CA THR A 217 -6.52 -16.63 -2.95
C THR A 217 -7.28 -16.43 -1.64
N ASP A 218 -8.06 -15.34 -1.54
CA ASP A 218 -8.84 -15.00 -0.35
C ASP A 218 -9.78 -16.14 0.06
N ILE A 219 -10.42 -16.80 -0.90
CA ILE A 219 -11.26 -17.99 -0.67
C ILE A 219 -10.48 -19.09 0.06
N SER A 220 -9.28 -19.41 -0.41
CA SER A 220 -8.43 -20.43 0.23
C SER A 220 -7.94 -20.00 1.60
N LEU A 221 -7.79 -18.70 1.83
CA LEU A 221 -7.34 -18.14 3.09
C LEU A 221 -8.47 -18.14 4.12
N ASP A 222 -9.70 -17.81 3.72
CA ASP A 222 -10.90 -17.90 4.56
C ASP A 222 -11.22 -19.34 4.96
N GLU A 223 -11.08 -20.27 4.00
CA GLU A 223 -11.22 -21.70 4.25
C GLU A 223 -10.24 -22.23 5.30
N SER A 224 -9.07 -21.60 5.45
CA SER A 224 -8.06 -22.00 6.44
C SER A 224 -8.40 -21.58 7.87
N ILE A 225 -9.31 -20.63 8.07
CA ILE A 225 -9.69 -20.11 9.39
C ILE A 225 -10.24 -21.22 10.31
N SER A 226 -10.96 -22.18 9.73
CA SER A 226 -11.57 -23.30 10.47
C SER A 226 -10.83 -24.63 10.29
N ASP A 227 -9.77 -24.68 9.48
CA ASP A 227 -9.03 -25.90 9.15
C ASP A 227 -7.53 -25.72 9.43
N LYS A 228 -7.08 -26.28 10.56
CA LYS A 228 -5.68 -26.22 11.00
C LYS A 228 -4.70 -26.88 10.01
N ALA A 229 -5.14 -27.89 9.27
CA ALA A 229 -4.26 -28.55 8.29
C ALA A 229 -4.00 -27.62 7.10
N ARG A 230 -5.03 -26.88 6.65
CA ARG A 230 -4.89 -25.86 5.61
C ARG A 230 -4.08 -24.67 6.11
N GLU A 231 -4.32 -24.20 7.33
CA GLU A 231 -3.50 -23.14 7.96
C GLU A 231 -2.02 -23.52 7.95
N THR A 232 -1.69 -24.71 8.44
CA THR A 232 -0.30 -25.21 8.48
C THR A 232 0.31 -25.27 7.09
N LYS A 233 -0.44 -25.82 6.11
CA LYS A 233 0.02 -25.90 4.72
C LYS A 233 0.32 -24.52 4.13
N ILE A 234 -0.49 -23.51 4.41
CA ILE A 234 -0.26 -22.14 3.94
C ILE A 234 1.03 -21.58 4.56
N ILE A 235 1.23 -21.76 5.86
CA ILE A 235 2.46 -21.32 6.55
C ILE A 235 3.69 -21.98 5.94
N GLU A 236 3.67 -23.30 5.77
CA GLU A 236 4.77 -24.08 5.17
C GLU A 236 5.03 -23.72 3.71
N THR A 237 3.99 -23.35 2.95
CA THR A 237 4.14 -23.05 1.52
C THR A 237 4.67 -21.63 1.28
N TYR A 238 4.19 -20.65 2.05
CA TYR A 238 4.43 -19.23 1.74
C TYR A 238 5.45 -18.57 2.67
N LEU A 239 5.49 -18.96 3.94
CA LEU A 239 6.39 -18.34 4.92
C LEU A 239 7.68 -19.13 5.12
N LEU A 240 7.59 -20.46 5.28
CA LEU A 240 8.75 -21.29 5.60
C LEU A 240 9.92 -21.15 4.60
N PRO A 241 9.71 -21.13 3.27
CA PRO A 241 10.81 -20.98 2.31
C PRO A 241 11.55 -19.64 2.43
N LYS A 242 10.90 -18.61 2.99
CA LYS A 242 11.54 -17.31 3.28
C LYS A 242 12.39 -17.35 4.53
N MET A 243 12.11 -18.27 5.45
CA MET A 243 12.84 -18.41 6.71
C MET A 243 13.97 -19.45 6.63
N GLU A 244 13.86 -20.45 5.76
CA GLU A 244 14.88 -21.50 5.57
C GLU A 244 16.32 -20.99 5.39
N PRO A 245 16.59 -19.89 4.64
CA PRO A 245 17.96 -19.37 4.52
C PRO A 245 18.59 -18.87 5.83
N TYR A 246 17.77 -18.69 6.88
CA TYR A 246 18.16 -18.11 8.16
C TYR A 246 18.10 -19.10 9.33
N LEU A 247 17.69 -20.35 9.08
CA LEU A 247 17.64 -21.47 10.04
C LEU A 247 18.93 -22.31 9.97
#